data_AF-A0A162TJK2-F1
#
_entry.id   AF-A0A162TJK2-F1
#
_cell.length_a   1.000
_cell.length_b   1.000
_cell.length_c   1.000
_cell.angle_alpha   90.00
_cell.angle_beta   90.00
_cell.angle_gamma   90.00
#
_symmetry.space_group_name_H-M   'P 1'
#
loop_
_entity.id
_entity.type
_entity.pdbx_description
1 polymer ?
#
loop_
_entity_poly.entity_id
_entity_poly.type
_entity_poly.pdbx_seq_one_letter_code
_entity_poly.pdbx_strand_id
1 'polypeptide(L)'
;MNSEDKFLYPELINSRDEQLKQIAKQYSEEMGNIHQEFSNYKNKFNTKTKILSDVDGFLKESKEIIKLLENRISKEDIYLYPKMKSL
;
A
#
# COMPACT_ATOMS: atom_id res chain seq x y z
N MET A 1 -7.82 4.57 5.90
CA MET A 1 -7.47 3.61 4.84
C MET A 1 -7.49 2.20 5.41
N ASN A 2 -8.66 1.72 5.84
CA ASN A 2 -8.82 0.40 6.49
C ASN A 2 -10.05 -0.35 5.95
N SER A 3 -10.68 0.14 4.88
CA SER A 3 -11.92 -0.44 4.36
C SER A 3 -11.62 -1.56 3.37
N GLU A 4 -10.65 -1.39 2.48
CA GLU A 4 -10.24 -2.42 1.53
C GLU A 4 -9.72 -3.66 2.24
N ASP A 5 -8.86 -3.51 3.26
CA ASP A 5 -8.35 -4.66 4.01
C ASP A 5 -9.42 -5.49 4.71
N LYS A 6 -10.53 -4.84 5.09
CA LYS A 6 -11.59 -5.43 5.91
C LYS A 6 -12.68 -6.10 5.09
N PHE A 7 -12.78 -5.79 3.80
CA PHE A 7 -13.84 -6.29 2.92
C PHE A 7 -13.29 -7.00 1.69
N LEU A 8 -12.17 -6.56 1.12
CA LEU A 8 -11.61 -7.11 -0.12
C LEU A 8 -10.78 -8.39 0.14
N TYR A 9 -9.83 -8.34 1.08
CA TYR A 9 -8.98 -9.51 1.37
C TYR A 9 -9.73 -10.72 1.94
N PRO A 10 -10.77 -10.59 2.79
CA PRO A 10 -11.52 -11.75 3.28
C PRO A 10 -12.21 -12.54 2.16
N GLU A 11 -12.73 -11.88 1.12
CA GLU A 11 -13.34 -12.56 -0.04
C GLU A 11 -12.27 -13.26 -0.91
N LEU A 12 -11.11 -12.63 -1.08
CA LEU A 12 -9.97 -13.22 -1.80
C LEU A 12 -9.38 -14.42 -1.07
N ILE A 13 -9.29 -14.37 0.27
CA ILE A 13 -8.81 -15.46 1.13
C ILE A 13 -9.82 -16.63 1.17
N ASN A 14 -11.13 -16.36 1.01
CA ASN A 14 -12.15 -17.40 0.88
C ASN A 14 -12.24 -18.00 -0.53
N SER A 15 -11.53 -17.46 -1.52
CA SER A 15 -11.47 -18.07 -2.85
C SER A 15 -10.79 -19.44 -2.79
N ARG A 16 -11.23 -20.36 -3.64
CA ARG A 16 -10.70 -21.75 -3.73
C ARG A 16 -9.28 -21.83 -4.33
N ASP A 17 -8.70 -20.69 -4.71
CA ASP A 17 -7.43 -20.62 -5.42
C ASP A 17 -6.29 -20.34 -4.43
N GLU A 18 -5.49 -21.38 -4.12
CA GLU A 18 -4.34 -21.30 -3.21
C GLU A 18 -3.30 -20.26 -3.65
N GLN A 19 -3.15 -20.00 -4.95
CA GLN A 19 -2.26 -18.94 -5.42
C GLN A 19 -2.77 -17.55 -5.02
N LEU A 20 -4.09 -17.39 -5.04
CA LEU A 20 -4.76 -16.14 -4.72
C LEU A 20 -4.69 -15.84 -3.21
N LYS A 21 -4.77 -16.88 -2.36
CA LYS A 21 -4.47 -16.77 -0.92
C LYS A 21 -3.04 -16.35 -0.63
N GLN A 22 -2.05 -16.98 -1.28
CA GLN A 22 -0.64 -16.64 -1.06
C GLN A 22 -0.36 -15.19 -1.48
N ILE A 23 -0.91 -14.77 -2.63
CA ILE A 23 -0.85 -13.39 -3.11
C ILE A 23 -1.51 -12.47 -2.09
N ALA A 24 -2.75 -12.72 -1.66
CA ALA A 24 -3.43 -11.86 -0.68
C ALA A 24 -2.65 -11.72 0.63
N LYS A 25 -2.05 -12.81 1.13
CA LYS A 25 -1.23 -12.77 2.34
C LYS A 25 0.04 -11.94 2.16
N GLN A 26 0.76 -12.14 1.05
CA GLN A 26 1.96 -11.37 0.74
C GLN A 26 1.63 -9.87 0.59
N TYR A 27 0.51 -9.53 -0.03
CA TYR A 27 0.06 -8.15 -0.18
C TYR A 27 -0.29 -7.52 1.17
N SER A 28 -0.93 -8.26 2.09
CA SER A 28 -1.21 -7.77 3.44
C SER A 28 0.08 -7.48 4.23
N GLU A 29 1.11 -8.33 4.11
CA GLU A 29 2.42 -8.08 4.72
C GLU A 29 3.14 -6.88 4.09
N GLU A 30 3.10 -6.76 2.75
CA GLU A 30 3.59 -5.57 2.03
C GLU A 30 2.84 -4.30 2.48
N MET A 31 1.53 -4.38 2.74
CA MET A 31 0.73 -3.25 3.25
C MET A 31 1.17 -2.79 4.63
N GLY A 32 1.47 -3.73 5.54
CA GLY A 32 1.99 -3.39 6.86
C GLY A 32 3.28 -2.55 6.78
N ASN A 33 4.18 -2.94 5.89
CA ASN A 33 5.44 -2.22 5.67
C ASN A 33 5.22 -0.83 5.06
N ILE A 34 4.38 -0.71 4.02
CA ILE A 34 4.08 0.59 3.40
C ILE A 34 3.37 1.52 4.40
N HIS A 35 2.48 0.99 5.24
CA HIS A 35 1.83 1.77 6.28
C HIS A 35 2.82 2.32 7.31
N GLN A 36 3.82 1.52 7.67
CA GLN A 36 4.89 1.94 8.58
C GLN A 36 5.76 3.03 7.94
N GLU A 37 6.21 2.84 6.70
CA GLU A 37 6.99 3.81 5.93
C GLU A 37 6.24 5.14 5.78
N PHE A 38 4.96 5.08 5.41
CA PHE A 38 4.11 6.26 5.30
C PHE A 38 3.89 6.96 6.64
N SER A 39 3.69 6.21 7.72
CA SER A 39 3.54 6.77 9.07
C SER A 39 4.82 7.46 9.54
N ASN A 40 5.98 6.88 9.25
CA ASN A 40 7.30 7.47 9.53
C ASN A 40 7.48 8.77 8.75
N TYR A 41 7.25 8.74 7.43
CA TYR A 41 7.28 9.93 6.56
C TYR A 41 6.34 11.03 7.08
N LYS A 42 5.09 10.68 7.40
CA LYS A 42 4.11 11.63 7.95
C LYS A 42 4.63 12.25 9.25
N ASN A 43 5.15 11.46 10.18
CA ASN A 43 5.68 11.97 11.45
C ASN A 43 6.92 12.85 11.26
N LYS A 44 7.75 12.56 10.25
CA LYS A 44 8.93 13.32 9.88
C LYS A 44 8.58 14.68 9.28
N PHE A 45 7.47 14.79 8.55
CA PHE A 45 7.09 16.01 7.84
C PHE A 45 5.70 16.58 8.22
N ASN A 46 5.16 16.23 9.38
CA ASN A 46 3.80 16.62 9.81
C ASN A 46 3.62 18.11 10.13
N THR A 47 4.68 18.90 10.19
CA THR A 47 4.59 20.34 10.48
C THR A 47 5.40 21.15 9.48
N LYS A 48 4.95 22.38 9.25
CA LYS A 48 5.65 23.35 8.39
C LYS A 48 7.13 23.49 8.78
N THR A 49 7.44 23.56 10.08
CA THR A 49 8.82 23.70 10.56
C THR A 49 9.70 22.51 10.17
N LYS A 50 9.19 21.28 10.26
CA LYS A 50 9.95 20.08 9.89
C LYS A 50 10.15 19.96 8.37
N ILE A 51 9.17 20.38 7.59
CA ILE A 51 9.32 20.45 6.12
C ILE A 51 10.38 21.49 5.76
N LEU A 52 10.31 22.69 6.36
CA LEU A 52 11.25 23.77 6.06
C LEU A 52 12.68 23.48 6.55
N SER A 53 12.87 22.61 7.55
CA SER A 53 14.20 22.21 8.00
C SER A 53 14.91 21.24 7.05
N ASP A 54 14.17 20.54 6.19
CA ASP A 54 14.71 19.57 5.24
C ASP A 54 13.78 19.43 4.02
N VAL A 55 13.78 20.46 3.17
CA VAL A 55 12.90 20.53 1.98
C VAL A 55 13.34 19.51 0.92
N ASP A 56 14.64 19.33 0.73
CA ASP A 56 15.18 18.36 -0.22
C ASP A 56 14.88 16.91 0.20
N GLY A 57 15.03 16.60 1.49
CA GLY A 57 14.65 15.31 2.06
C GLY A 57 13.15 15.06 1.95
N PHE A 58 12.32 16.08 2.23
CA PHE A 58 10.88 16.01 2.02
C PHE A 58 10.55 15.65 0.56
N LEU A 59 11.07 16.39 -0.41
CA LEU A 59 10.80 16.14 -1.84
C LEU A 59 11.25 14.75 -2.29
N LYS A 60 12.40 14.28 -1.80
CA LYS A 60 12.90 12.95 -2.12
C LYS A 60 11.99 11.86 -1.55
N GLU A 61 11.72 11.91 -0.25
CA GLU A 61 10.89 10.90 0.42
C GLU A 61 9.43 10.94 -0.05
N SER A 62 8.89 12.12 -0.38
CA SER A 62 7.57 12.24 -1.02
C SER A 62 7.50 11.44 -2.32
N LYS A 63 8.53 11.55 -3.17
CA LYS A 63 8.58 10.80 -4.45
C LYS A 63 8.67 9.30 -4.22
N GLU A 64 9.47 8.88 -3.24
CA GLU A 64 9.61 7.45 -2.88
C GLU A 64 8.29 6.87 -2.37
N ILE A 65 7.59 7.58 -1.47
CA ILE A 65 6.28 7.19 -0.95
C ILE A 65 5.22 7.15 -2.05
N ILE A 66 5.17 8.16 -2.93
CA ILE A 66 4.22 8.17 -4.06
C ILE A 66 4.48 6.99 -4.99
N LYS A 67 5.74 6.72 -5.33
CA LYS A 67 6.11 5.59 -6.19
C LYS A 67 5.76 4.24 -5.56
N LEU A 68 5.92 4.09 -4.25
CA LEU A 68 5.48 2.91 -3.50
C LEU A 68 3.96 2.70 -3.61
N LEU A 69 3.18 3.77 -3.48
CA LEU A 69 1.72 3.74 -3.62
C LEU A 69 1.28 3.44 -5.07
N GLU A 70 1.93 4.03 -6.07
CA GLU A 70 1.63 3.74 -7.48
C GLU A 70 1.93 2.29 -7.86
N ASN A 71 3.07 1.76 -7.41
CA ASN A 71 3.44 0.37 -7.63
C ASN A 71 2.43 -0.58 -6.97
N ARG A 72 1.93 -0.22 -5.77
CA ARG A 72 0.85 -0.94 -5.11
C ARG A 72 -0.41 -0.95 -5.96
N ILE A 73 -0.93 0.22 -6.35
CA ILE A 73 -2.18 0.33 -7.11
C ILE A 73 -2.06 -0.46 -8.42
N SER A 74 -0.92 -0.36 -9.11
CA SER A 74 -0.68 -1.11 -10.35
C SER A 74 -0.66 -2.62 -10.12
N LYS A 75 -0.03 -3.09 -9.03
CA LYS A 75 -0.05 -4.50 -8.66
C LYS A 75 -1.48 -4.97 -8.36
N GLU A 76 -2.27 -4.19 -7.63
CA GLU A 76 -3.68 -4.50 -7.36
C GLU A 76 -4.50 -4.55 -8.66
N ASP A 77 -4.30 -3.60 -9.59
CA ASP A 77 -5.00 -3.50 -10.88
C ASP A 77 -4.65 -4.61 -11.87
N ILE A 78 -3.42 -5.12 -11.83
CA ILE A 78 -2.98 -6.22 -12.71
C ILE A 78 -3.35 -7.60 -12.15
N TYR A 79 -3.32 -7.78 -10.83
CA TYR A 79 -3.46 -9.12 -10.23
C TYR A 79 -4.76 -9.32 -9.47
N LEU A 80 -5.25 -8.30 -8.76
CA LEU A 80 -6.39 -8.42 -7.85
C LEU A 80 -7.71 -8.17 -8.60
N TYR A 81 -7.84 -7.01 -9.25
CA TYR A 81 -9.05 -6.61 -9.96
C TYR A 81 -9.44 -7.55 -11.13
N PRO A 82 -8.49 -8.10 -11.93
CA PRO A 82 -8.84 -9.00 -13.03
C PRO A 82 -9.32 -10.36 -12.53
N LYS A 83 -8.73 -10.85 -11.43
CA LYS A 83 -9.18 -12.09 -10.77
C LYS A 83 -10.56 -11.91 -10.12
N MET A 84 -10.88 -10.73 -9.59
CA MET A 84 -12.23 -10.41 -9.09
C MET A 84 -13.28 -10.31 -10.20
N LYS A 85 -12.94 -9.74 -11.37
CA LYS A 85 -13.85 -9.68 -12.52
C LYS A 85 -14.16 -11.04 -13.15
N SER A 86 -13.34 -12.04 -12.87
CA SER A 86 -13.48 -13.41 -13.38
C SER A 86 -14.21 -14.35 -12.41
N LEU A 87 -14.61 -13.87 -11.23
CA LEU A 87 -15.55 -14.53 -10.32
C LEU A 87 -17.00 -14.23 -10.76
#